data_AF-A0A645IXH6-F1
#
_entry.id   AF-A0A645IXH6-F1
#
_cell.length_a   1.000
_cell.length_b   1.000
_cell.length_c   1.000
_cell.angle_alpha   90.00
_cell.angle_beta   90.00
_cell.angle_gamma   90.00
#
_symmetry.space_group_name_H-M   'P 1'
#
loop_
_entity.id
_entity.type
_entity.pdbx_description
1 polymer ?
#
loop_
_entity_poly.entity_id
_entity_poly.type
_entity_poly.pdbx_seq_one_letter_code
_entity_poly.pdbx_strand_id
1 'polypeptide(L)' 'MQQESPAAKGFVVKITDEALLETTGGIVQGMSGSPVIQNGRIIGAVTHVFINDPTRGYGMFVEWMLKQIE' A
#
# COMPACT_ATOMS: atom_id res chain seq x y z
N MET A 1 -1.11 -5.56 -15.58
CA MET A 1 -1.32 -6.79 -14.80
C MET A 1 -2.70 -6.68 -14.19
N GLN A 2 -3.66 -7.45 -14.70
CA GLN A 2 -5.07 -7.39 -14.32
C GLN A 2 -5.28 -8.46 -13.25
N GLN A 3 -5.73 -8.05 -12.06
CA GLN A 3 -5.98 -8.96 -10.95
C GLN A 3 -7.39 -9.52 -11.11
N GLU A 4 -7.56 -10.85 -11.22
CA GLU A 4 -8.88 -11.46 -11.46
C GLU A 4 -9.73 -11.63 -10.19
N SER A 5 -9.11 -11.52 -9.00
CA SER A 5 -9.79 -11.71 -7.71
C SER A 5 -9.23 -10.79 -6.61
N PRO A 6 -10.01 -10.48 -5.55
CA PRO A 6 -9.52 -9.68 -4.44
C PRO A 6 -8.36 -10.43 -3.76
N ALA A 7 -7.17 -9.86 -3.79
CA ALA A 7 -6.07 -10.34 -2.97
C ALA A 7 -5.38 -9.18 -2.26
N ALA A 8 -4.88 -9.45 -1.06
CA ALA A 8 -4.16 -8.49 -0.22
C ALA A 8 -2.90 -7.88 -0.87
N LYS A 9 -2.47 -8.42 -2.02
CA LYS A 9 -1.34 -7.98 -2.84
C LYS A 9 -1.82 -7.40 -4.17
N GLY A 10 -2.54 -6.27 -4.14
CA GLY A 10 -3.05 -5.62 -5.35
C GLY A 10 -1.97 -4.88 -6.13
N PHE A 11 -1.19 -4.05 -5.44
CA PHE A 11 -0.06 -3.32 -6.01
C PHE A 11 1.12 -3.28 -5.04
N VAL A 12 2.30 -2.94 -5.57
CA VAL A 12 3.51 -2.76 -4.76
C VAL A 12 3.77 -1.26 -4.60
N VAL A 13 4.03 -0.85 -3.36
CA VAL A 13 4.53 0.49 -3.03
C VAL A 13 6.01 0.40 -2.71
N LYS A 14 6.75 1.46 -3.08
CA LYS A 14 8.13 1.66 -2.67
C LYS A 14 8.24 3.08 -2.11
N ILE A 15 8.76 3.20 -0.90
CA ILE A 15 9.11 4.49 -0.32
C ILE A 15 10.39 4.98 -1.01
N THR A 16 10.34 6.19 -1.56
CA THR A 16 11.47 6.82 -2.25
C THR A 16 11.90 8.13 -1.61
N ASP A 17 11.15 8.61 -0.61
CA ASP A 17 11.46 9.83 0.11
C ASP A 17 12.59 9.55 1.11
N GLU A 18 13.74 10.21 0.92
CA GLU A 18 14.96 9.97 1.69
C GLU A 18 14.79 10.38 3.16
N ALA A 19 14.16 11.53 3.44
CA ALA A 19 13.96 12.02 4.80
C ALA A 19 13.03 11.09 5.60
N LEU A 20 11.98 10.56 4.96
CA LEU A 20 11.10 9.56 5.56
C LEU A 20 11.88 8.27 5.84
N LEU A 21 12.68 7.78 4.88
CA LEU A 21 13.49 6.58 5.04
C LEU A 21 14.52 6.71 6.18
N GLU A 22 15.19 7.85 6.29
CA GLU A 22 16.13 8.13 7.39
C GLU A 22 15.43 8.13 8.75
N THR A 23 14.19 8.62 8.81
CA THR A 23 13.43 8.73 10.06
C THR A 23 12.81 7.40 10.49
N THR A 24 12.28 6.62 9.55
CA THR A 24 11.43 5.45 9.85
C THR A 24 12.05 4.12 9.47
N GLY A 25 13.09 4.09 8.62
CA GLY A 25 13.62 2.87 8.03
C GLY A 25 12.70 2.21 7.00
N GLY A 26 11.61 2.87 6.59
CA GLY A 26 10.61 2.35 5.65
C GLY A 26 9.19 2.33 6.19
N ILE A 27 8.41 1.34 5.76
CA ILE A 27 7.03 1.12 6.19
C ILE A 27 7.04 0.50 7.58
N VAL A 28 6.42 1.19 8.54
CA VAL A 28 6.37 0.78 9.94
C VAL A 28 4.97 0.36 10.38
N GLN A 29 4.88 -0.25 11.56
CA GLN A 29 3.60 -0.59 12.16
C GLN A 29 2.73 0.67 12.34
N GLY A 30 1.44 0.53 12.06
CA GLY A 30 0.48 1.63 12.07
C GLY A 30 0.22 2.25 10.69
N MET A 31 1.07 1.99 9.69
CA MET A 31 0.83 2.45 8.32
C MET A 31 -0.17 1.59 7.54
N SER A 32 -0.60 0.45 8.09
CA SER A 32 -1.66 -0.37 7.48
C SER A 32 -2.97 0.43 7.48
N GLY A 33 -3.62 0.49 6.32
CA GLY A 33 -4.81 1.32 6.10
C GLY A 33 -4.52 2.75 5.62
N SER A 34 -3.25 3.17 5.57
CA SER A 34 -2.88 4.49 5.02
C SER A 34 -3.33 4.62 3.57
N PRO A 35 -4.08 5.69 3.21
CA PRO A 35 -4.58 5.87 1.86
C PRO A 35 -3.45 6.16 0.87
N VAL A 36 -3.53 5.56 -0.31
CA VAL A 36 -2.64 5.83 -1.44
C VAL A 36 -3.38 6.73 -2.41
N ILE A 37 -2.82 7.92 -2.63
CA ILE A 37 -3.44 8.98 -3.44
C ILE A 37 -2.64 9.16 -4.73
N GLN A 38 -3.34 9.15 -5.87
CA GLN A 38 -2.78 9.52 -7.17
C GLN A 38 -3.73 10.50 -7.85
N ASN A 39 -3.19 11.60 -8.37
CA ASN A 39 -3.97 12.65 -9.05
C ASN A 39 -5.15 13.16 -8.20
N GLY A 40 -4.94 13.34 -6.90
CA GLY A 40 -5.96 13.82 -5.97
C GLY A 40 -7.09 12.82 -5.66
N ARG A 41 -6.97 11.55 -6.08
CA ARG A 41 -7.96 10.49 -5.83
C ARG A 41 -7.34 9.35 -5.04
N ILE A 42 -8.13 8.76 -4.13
CA ILE A 42 -7.75 7.52 -3.42
C ILE A 42 -7.82 6.37 -4.41
N ILE A 43 -6.69 5.69 -4.59
CA ILE A 43 -6.61 4.49 -5.44
C ILE A 43 -6.56 3.20 -4.65
N GLY A 44 -6.28 3.27 -3.35
CA GLY A 44 -6.12 2.13 -2.48
C GLY A 44 -5.55 2.49 -1.12
N ALA A 45 -5.07 1.49 -0.39
CA ALA A 45 -4.41 1.67 0.89
C ALA A 45 -3.24 0.69 1.05
N VAL A 46 -2.25 1.07 1.86
CA VAL A 46 -1.15 0.21 2.27
C VAL A 46 -1.68 -0.93 3.13
N THR A 47 -1.23 -2.15 2.86
CA THR A 47 -1.63 -3.32 3.63
C THR A 47 -0.45 -3.83 4.46
N HIS A 48 0.57 -4.39 3.82
CA HIS A 48 1.62 -5.14 4.52
C HIS A 48 3.01 -4.81 3.96
N VAL A 49 4.01 -4.71 4.82
CA VAL A 49 5.43 -4.49 4.46
C VAL A 49 6.09 -5.80 3.98
N PHE A 50 7.14 -5.72 3.16
CA PHE A 50 7.93 -6.89 2.78
C PHE A 50 8.90 -7.26 3.91
N ILE A 51 8.96 -8.54 4.28
CA ILE A 51 9.79 -9.03 5.40
C ILE A 51 11.28 -8.71 5.21
N ASN A 52 11.78 -8.81 3.97
CA ASN A 52 13.20 -8.62 3.67
C ASN A 52 13.55 -7.21 3.19
N ASP A 53 12.56 -6.33 3.02
CA ASP A 53 12.77 -4.97 2.48
C ASP A 53 11.69 -4.03 3.02
N PRO A 54 11.94 -3.35 4.16
CA PRO A 54 10.95 -2.46 4.77
C PRO A 54 10.63 -1.22 3.92
N THR A 55 11.43 -0.93 2.88
CA THR A 55 11.15 0.18 1.96
C THR A 55 10.01 -0.15 1.00
N ARG A 56 9.58 -1.41 0.94
CA ARG A 56 8.55 -1.90 0.03
C ARG A 56 7.41 -2.57 0.77
N GLY A 57 6.24 -2.48 0.18
CA GLY A 57 5.03 -3.10 0.72
C GLY A 57 4.01 -3.40 -0.35
N TYR A 58 2.95 -4.07 0.07
CA TYR A 58 1.76 -4.27 -0.70
C TYR A 58 0.73 -3.19 -0.36
N GLY A 59 -0.10 -2.87 -1.35
CA GLY A 59 -1.35 -2.16 -1.17
C GLY A 59 -2.49 -2.90 -1.83
N MET A 60 -3.71 -2.52 -1.46
CA MET A 60 -4.96 -3.04 -2.00
C MET A 60 -5.71 -1.91 -2.68
N PHE A 61 -6.25 -2.17 -3.87
CA PHE A 61 -7.05 -1.17 -4.60
C PHE A 61 -8.37 -0.87 -3.88
N VAL A 62 -8.81 0.38 -3.99
CA VAL A 62 -10.08 0.84 -3.40
C VAL A 62 -11.29 0.11 -3.99
N GLU A 63 -11.23 -0.30 -5.26
CA GLU A 63 -12.28 -1.12 -5.90
C GLU A 63 -12.53 -2.41 -5.13
N TRP A 64 -11.48 -3.09 -4.67
CA TRP A 64 -11.61 -4.33 -3.91
C TRP A 64 -12.18 -4.08 -2.51
N MET A 65 -11.85 -2.94 -1.89
CA MET A 65 -12.45 -2.55 -0.61
C MET A 65 -13.95 -2.35 -0.74
N LEU A 66 -14.39 -1.65 -1.79
CA LEU A 66 -15.81 -1.35 -2.02
C LEU A 66 -16.63 -2.63 -2.28
N LYS A 67 -16.09 -3.59 -3.02
CA LYS A 67 -16.72 -4.91 -3.24
C LYS A 67 -16.92 -5.75 -1.98
N GLN A 68 -16.31 -5.40 -0.85
CA GLN A 68 -16.53 -6.08 0.44
C GLN A 68 -17.65 -5.45 1.27
N ILE A 69 -18.16 -4.29 0.84
CA ILE A 69 -19.23 -3.55 1.53
C ILE A 69 -20.60 -3.83 0.86
N GLU A 70 -20.59 -4.42 -0.34
CA GLU A 70 -21.76 -4.99 -1.01
C GLU A 70 -22.10 -6.39 -0.46
#